data_AF-D3ACV9-F1
#
_entry.id   AF-D3ACV9-F1
#
_cell.length_a   1.000
_cell.length_b   1.000
_cell.length_c   1.000
_cell.angle_alpha   90.00
_cell.angle_beta   90.00
_cell.angle_gamma   90.00
#
_symmetry.space_group_name_H-M   'P 1'
#
loop_
_entity.id
_entity.type
_entity.pdbx_description
1 polymer ?
#
loop_
_entity_poly.entity_id
_entity_poly.type
_entity_poly.pdbx_seq_one_letter_code
_entity_poly.pdbx_strand_id
1 'polypeptide(L)'
;GEALVAIGDGKLKFEGTVDKKLGELITAGTKISLQYGESRRACEAVVESVDFLSEEEQARFTASAREDVGVLGATAAFSINLASRQYNQVIPIAGLRQESDGYYVLVVKPQKTILGEELTAEKVPVELLEKSSSQAAVEGAFGNTDRLIVSSSRIIEAGDRVRLSGE
;
A
#
# COMPACT_ATOMS: atom_id res chain seq x y z
N GLY A 1 -50.73 -10.26 -8.49
CA GLY A 1 -49.67 -9.94 -7.53
C GLY A 1 -48.47 -10.76 -7.92
N GLU A 2 -47.34 -10.13 -8.17
CA GLU A 2 -46.11 -10.85 -8.52
C GLU A 2 -45.46 -11.43 -7.26
N ALA A 3 -45.00 -12.67 -7.37
CA ALA A 3 -44.13 -13.29 -6.39
C ALA A 3 -42.68 -13.06 -6.83
N LEU A 4 -41.90 -12.35 -6.01
CA LEU A 4 -40.45 -12.30 -6.16
C LEU A 4 -39.87 -13.54 -5.47
N VAL A 5 -39.20 -14.39 -6.25
CA VAL A 5 -38.50 -15.57 -5.75
C VAL A 5 -37.02 -15.39 -6.03
N ALA A 6 -36.19 -15.54 -4.99
CA ALA A 6 -34.74 -15.67 -5.13
C ALA A 6 -34.37 -17.15 -4.96
N ILE A 7 -33.72 -17.72 -5.97
CA ILE A 7 -33.20 -19.09 -5.95
C ILE A 7 -31.68 -18.98 -5.95
N GLY A 8 -31.02 -19.48 -4.90
CA GLY A 8 -29.57 -19.54 -4.80
C GLY A 8 -29.05 -20.96 -5.02
N ASP A 9 -27.85 -21.10 -5.59
CA ASP A 9 -27.14 -22.37 -5.79
C ASP A 9 -26.29 -22.78 -4.57
N GLY A 10 -26.47 -22.08 -3.44
CA GLY A 10 -25.70 -22.22 -2.20
C GLY A 10 -24.51 -21.27 -2.13
N LYS A 11 -23.87 -20.94 -3.26
CA LYS A 11 -22.57 -20.26 -3.27
C LYS A 11 -22.71 -18.76 -3.07
N LEU A 12 -21.97 -18.21 -2.11
CA LEU A 12 -21.84 -16.76 -1.98
C LEU A 12 -20.74 -16.22 -2.88
N LYS A 13 -21.11 -15.21 -3.68
CA LYS A 13 -20.19 -14.41 -4.46
C LYS A 13 -20.17 -12.99 -3.94
N PHE A 14 -18.97 -12.45 -3.83
CA PHE A 14 -18.73 -11.04 -3.59
C PHE A 14 -18.35 -10.37 -4.89
N GLU A 15 -18.84 -9.16 -5.06
CA GLU A 15 -18.56 -8.35 -6.23
C GLU A 15 -18.03 -6.99 -5.76
N GLY A 16 -16.89 -6.58 -6.30
CA GLY A 16 -16.25 -5.32 -5.97
C GLY A 16 -15.74 -4.60 -7.20
N THR A 17 -15.55 -3.29 -7.06
CA THR A 17 -15.02 -2.44 -8.12
C THR A 17 -13.76 -1.74 -7.62
N VAL A 18 -12.76 -1.66 -8.50
CA VAL A 18 -11.48 -0.97 -8.26
C VAL A 18 -11.11 -0.13 -9.48
N ASP A 19 -10.16 0.80 -9.32
CA ASP A 19 -9.58 1.51 -10.45
C ASP A 19 -8.91 0.53 -11.43
N LYS A 20 -8.95 0.84 -12.73
CA LYS A 20 -8.42 -0.01 -13.80
C LYS A 20 -6.96 -0.44 -13.56
N LYS A 21 -6.11 0.48 -13.09
CA LYS A 21 -4.69 0.18 -12.78
C LYS A 21 -4.53 -0.89 -11.71
N LEU A 22 -5.40 -0.90 -10.70
CA LEU A 22 -5.42 -1.96 -9.68
C LEU A 22 -6.03 -3.25 -10.25
N GLY A 23 -7.08 -3.13 -11.05
CA GLY A 23 -7.70 -4.25 -11.75
C GLY A 23 -6.74 -5.05 -12.62
N GLU A 24 -5.80 -4.38 -13.30
CA GLU A 24 -4.73 -5.01 -14.10
C GLU A 24 -3.79 -5.90 -13.28
N LEU A 25 -3.72 -5.68 -11.96
CA LEU A 25 -2.89 -6.46 -11.04
C LEU A 25 -3.65 -7.60 -10.37
N ILE A 26 -4.99 -7.56 -10.38
CA ILE A 26 -5.83 -8.60 -9.79
C ILE A 26 -6.02 -9.72 -10.82
N THR A 27 -5.73 -10.95 -10.40
CA THR A 27 -5.90 -12.14 -11.24
C THR A 27 -6.77 -13.19 -10.54
N ALA A 28 -7.35 -14.11 -11.31
CA ALA A 28 -8.03 -15.27 -10.73
C ALA A 28 -7.08 -16.02 -9.78
N GLY A 29 -7.55 -16.31 -8.56
CA GLY A 29 -6.74 -16.86 -7.47
C GLY A 29 -6.19 -15.82 -6.49
N THR A 30 -6.33 -14.52 -6.77
CA THR A 30 -5.97 -13.46 -5.81
C THR A 30 -6.82 -13.58 -4.55
N LYS A 31 -6.16 -13.62 -3.39
CA LYS A 31 -6.83 -13.65 -2.09
C LYS A 31 -7.21 -12.24 -1.66
N ILE A 32 -8.45 -12.07 -1.22
CA ILE A 32 -8.96 -10.81 -0.69
C ILE A 32 -9.55 -11.04 0.70
N SER A 33 -9.47 -10.01 1.54
CA SER A 33 -10.11 -10.01 2.85
C SER A 33 -11.41 -9.23 2.75
N LEU A 34 -12.53 -9.85 3.11
CA LEU A 34 -13.85 -9.21 3.18
C LEU A 34 -14.23 -8.97 4.63
N GLN A 35 -14.88 -7.85 4.90
CA GLN A 35 -15.40 -7.47 6.21
C GLN A 35 -16.85 -7.00 6.07
N TYR A 36 -17.78 -7.77 6.65
CA TYR A 36 -19.22 -7.49 6.57
C TYR A 36 -19.69 -6.57 7.71
N GLY A 37 -20.40 -5.49 7.37
CA GLY A 37 -20.97 -4.55 8.34
C GLY A 37 -19.95 -3.98 9.33
N GLU A 38 -20.38 -3.71 10.57
CA GLU A 38 -19.49 -3.27 11.67
C GLU A 38 -18.74 -4.43 12.35
N SER A 39 -18.93 -5.66 11.89
CA SER A 39 -18.28 -6.80 12.49
C SER A 39 -16.77 -6.75 12.22
N ARG A 40 -15.94 -7.03 13.24
CA ARG A 40 -14.48 -7.15 13.08
C ARG A 40 -14.04 -8.48 12.45
N ARG A 41 -14.98 -9.33 12.04
CA ARG A 41 -14.65 -10.63 11.45
C ARG A 41 -14.37 -10.45 9.97
N ALA A 42 -13.09 -10.51 9.64
CA ALA A 42 -12.64 -10.64 8.27
C ALA A 42 -12.77 -12.10 7.81
N CYS A 43 -13.17 -12.32 6.57
CA CYS A 43 -13.07 -13.63 5.92
C CYS A 43 -12.24 -13.54 4.64
N GLU A 44 -11.53 -14.62 4.32
CA GLU A 44 -10.81 -14.73 3.06
C GLU A 44 -11.79 -15.12 1.94
N ALA A 45 -11.70 -14.43 0.82
CA ALA A 45 -12.37 -14.75 -0.44
C ALA A 45 -11.33 -14.84 -1.56
N VAL A 46 -11.65 -15.59 -2.62
CA VAL A 46 -10.74 -15.83 -3.75
C VAL A 46 -11.35 -15.29 -5.02
N VAL A 47 -10.63 -14.41 -5.71
CA VAL A 47 -11.07 -13.83 -6.99
C VAL A 47 -11.21 -14.94 -8.03
N GLU A 48 -12.37 -15.00 -8.68
CA GLU A 48 -12.69 -15.92 -9.78
C GLU A 48 -12.50 -15.25 -11.14
N SER A 49 -12.92 -13.99 -11.29
CA SER A 49 -12.86 -13.24 -12.54
C SER A 49 -12.66 -11.75 -12.31
N VAL A 50 -12.11 -11.08 -13.32
CA VAL A 50 -11.96 -9.63 -13.39
C VAL A 50 -12.43 -9.18 -14.78
N ASP A 51 -13.36 -8.24 -14.81
CA ASP A 51 -13.98 -7.68 -15.99
C ASP A 51 -13.61 -6.19 -16.09
N PHE A 52 -13.03 -5.79 -17.22
CA PHE A 52 -12.67 -4.39 -17.48
C PHE A 52 -13.82 -3.69 -18.19
N LEU A 53 -14.42 -2.72 -17.52
CA LEU A 53 -15.48 -1.89 -18.09
C LEU A 53 -14.78 -0.76 -18.86
N SER A 54 -14.74 -0.89 -20.19
CA SER A 54 -13.94 -0.02 -21.09
C SER A 54 -14.30 1.46 -21.01
N GLU A 55 -15.47 1.81 -20.50
CA GLU A 55 -15.97 3.19 -20.42
C GLU A 55 -15.78 3.85 -19.05
N GLU A 56 -15.46 3.09 -17.99
CA GLU A 56 -15.58 3.59 -16.60
C GLU A 56 -14.25 3.83 -15.86
N GLU A 57 -13.09 3.65 -16.53
CA GLU A 57 -11.76 3.61 -15.88
C GLU A 57 -11.67 2.68 -14.65
N GLN A 58 -12.61 1.73 -14.55
CA GLN A 58 -12.79 0.82 -13.44
C GLN A 58 -12.75 -0.64 -13.91
N ALA A 59 -12.37 -1.52 -13.01
CA ALA A 59 -12.44 -2.97 -13.18
C ALA A 59 -13.36 -3.55 -12.10
N ARG A 60 -14.25 -4.44 -12.52
CA ARG A 60 -15.16 -5.18 -11.64
C ARG A 60 -14.58 -6.57 -11.43
N PHE A 61 -14.52 -7.06 -10.20
CA PHE A 61 -14.07 -8.42 -9.92
C PHE A 61 -15.15 -9.20 -9.17
N THR A 62 -15.17 -10.51 -9.41
CA THR A 62 -16.04 -11.46 -8.71
C THR A 62 -15.16 -12.39 -7.88
N ALA A 63 -15.48 -12.57 -6.60
CA ALA A 63 -14.77 -13.47 -5.69
C ALA A 63 -15.71 -14.45 -5.00
N SER A 64 -15.25 -15.69 -4.81
CA SER A 64 -15.96 -16.68 -3.99
C SER A 64 -15.78 -16.37 -2.52
N ALA A 65 -16.88 -16.16 -1.81
CA ALA A 65 -16.90 -15.92 -0.37
C ALA A 65 -17.41 -17.17 0.36
N ARG A 66 -16.96 -17.37 1.60
CA ARG A 66 -17.44 -18.49 2.41
C ARG A 66 -18.84 -18.20 2.98
N GLU A 67 -19.70 -19.20 2.88
CA GLU A 67 -21.11 -19.16 3.34
C GLU A 67 -21.27 -19.01 4.86
N ASP A 68 -20.25 -19.37 5.64
CA ASP A 68 -20.30 -19.34 7.10
C ASP A 68 -20.17 -17.92 7.71
N VAL A 69 -19.84 -16.93 6.89
CA VAL A 69 -19.59 -15.54 7.35
C VAL A 69 -20.39 -14.49 6.57
N GLY A 70 -20.72 -14.73 5.30
CA GLY A 70 -21.43 -13.77 4.46
C GLY A 70 -22.95 -13.87 4.52
N VAL A 71 -23.64 -12.75 4.27
CA VAL A 71 -25.10 -12.71 4.09
C VAL A 71 -25.41 -12.19 2.68
N LEU A 72 -26.31 -12.88 1.97
CA LEU A 72 -26.69 -12.49 0.60
C LEU A 72 -27.32 -11.08 0.60
N GLY A 73 -26.84 -10.23 -0.31
CA GLY A 73 -27.26 -8.83 -0.41
C GLY A 73 -26.62 -7.87 0.61
N ALA A 74 -25.75 -8.35 1.50
CA ALA A 74 -25.04 -7.48 2.44
C ALA A 74 -23.87 -6.74 1.75
N THR A 75 -23.63 -5.51 2.17
CA THR A 75 -22.43 -4.75 1.80
C THR A 75 -21.24 -5.18 2.65
N ALA A 76 -20.06 -5.28 2.04
CA ALA A 76 -18.82 -5.57 2.72
C ALA A 76 -17.72 -4.60 2.28
N ALA A 77 -16.83 -4.24 3.20
CA ALA A 77 -15.55 -3.65 2.87
C ALA A 77 -14.59 -4.76 2.43
N PHE A 78 -13.68 -4.46 1.51
CA PHE A 78 -12.67 -5.41 1.09
C PHE A 78 -11.26 -4.81 1.16
N SER A 79 -10.26 -5.67 1.28
CA SER A 79 -8.85 -5.30 1.21
C SER A 79 -8.10 -6.34 0.39
N ILE A 80 -7.29 -5.86 -0.55
CA ILE A 80 -6.49 -6.69 -1.47
C ILE A 80 -5.02 -6.36 -1.20
N ASN A 81 -4.22 -7.40 -0.93
CA ASN A 81 -2.77 -7.28 -0.85
C ASN A 81 -2.17 -7.90 -2.10
N LEU A 82 -1.65 -7.04 -2.98
CA LEU A 82 -1.00 -7.44 -4.22
C LEU A 82 0.52 -7.34 -4.00
N ALA A 83 1.21 -8.48 -4.10
CA ALA A 83 2.67 -8.49 -4.14
C ALA A 83 3.10 -8.29 -5.59
N SER A 84 3.65 -7.12 -5.93
CA SER A 84 4.09 -6.78 -7.28
C SER A 84 5.45 -7.42 -7.60
N ARG A 85 6.50 -6.87 -7.00
CA ARG A 85 7.91 -7.20 -7.22
C ARG A 85 8.68 -7.05 -5.91
N GLN A 86 9.73 -7.84 -5.77
CA GLN A 86 10.70 -7.62 -4.69
C GLN A 86 11.64 -6.51 -5.11
N TYR A 87 11.73 -5.48 -4.27
CA TYR A 87 12.65 -4.36 -4.44
C TYR A 87 13.68 -4.40 -3.32
N ASN A 88 14.94 -4.11 -3.66
CA ASN A 88 16.04 -4.13 -2.70
C ASN A 88 15.93 -2.98 -1.68
N GLN A 89 15.40 -1.83 -2.09
CA GLN A 89 15.26 -0.64 -1.26
C GLN A 89 13.79 -0.20 -1.23
N VAL A 90 13.10 -0.51 -0.13
CA VAL A 90 11.71 -0.09 0.11
C VAL A 90 11.70 0.82 1.34
N ILE A 91 11.10 1.99 1.20
CA ILE A 91 11.00 2.99 2.25
C ILE A 91 9.54 3.35 2.54
N PRO A 92 9.20 3.75 3.78
CA PRO A 92 7.90 4.34 4.05
C PRO A 92 7.69 5.59 3.19
N ILE A 93 6.48 5.75 2.64
CA ILE A 93 6.19 6.87 1.74
C ILE A 93 6.40 8.24 2.41
N ALA A 94 6.26 8.31 3.74
CA ALA A 94 6.51 9.51 4.54
C ALA A 94 7.97 10.01 4.48
N GLY A 95 8.93 9.14 4.15
CA GLY A 95 10.34 9.50 3.99
C GLY A 95 10.71 9.95 2.57
N LEU A 96 9.85 9.69 1.57
CA LEU A 96 10.07 10.10 0.19
C LEU A 96 9.74 11.59 0.03
N ARG A 97 10.71 12.38 -0.43
CA ARG A 97 10.55 13.80 -0.70
C ARG A 97 10.70 14.07 -2.19
N GLN A 98 10.07 15.14 -2.66
CA GLN A 98 10.10 15.56 -4.05
C GLN A 98 10.54 17.03 -4.12
N GLU A 99 11.41 17.31 -5.08
CA GLU A 99 11.87 18.65 -5.45
C GLU A 99 11.74 18.84 -6.96
N SER A 100 12.10 20.02 -7.46
CA SER A 100 12.04 20.36 -8.89
C SER A 100 12.85 19.40 -9.78
N ASP A 101 13.91 18.79 -9.24
CA ASP A 101 14.88 17.96 -9.97
C ASP A 101 14.68 16.44 -9.76
N GLY A 102 13.61 16.04 -9.04
CA GLY A 102 13.27 14.63 -8.82
C GLY A 102 12.97 14.28 -7.36
N TYR A 103 13.15 13.00 -7.03
CA TYR A 103 12.90 12.47 -5.69
C TYR A 103 14.19 12.37 -4.88
N TYR A 104 14.08 12.54 -3.57
CA TYR A 104 15.18 12.37 -2.65
C TYR A 104 14.69 11.89 -1.28
N VAL A 105 15.63 11.42 -0.47
CA VAL A 105 15.42 11.05 0.93
C VAL A 105 16.45 11.76 1.79
N LEU A 106 16.15 11.91 3.09
CA LEU A 106 17.15 12.32 4.07
C LEU A 106 17.61 11.13 4.89
N VAL A 107 18.92 10.91 4.92
CA VAL A 107 19.58 9.85 5.68
C VAL A 107 20.35 10.48 6.83
N VAL A 108 20.33 9.86 8.00
CA VAL A 108 21.13 10.26 9.15
C VAL A 108 22.52 9.65 9.04
N LYS A 109 23.56 10.49 9.02
CA LYS A 109 24.96 10.07 8.97
C LYS A 109 25.73 10.62 10.18
N PRO A 110 26.69 9.84 10.71
CA PRO A 110 27.60 10.34 11.73
C PRO A 110 28.65 11.26 11.11
N GLN A 111 28.86 12.41 11.75
CA GLN A 111 29.85 13.40 11.38
C GLN A 111 30.79 13.65 12.57
N LYS A 112 32.10 13.48 12.34
CA LYS A 112 33.11 13.78 13.36
C LYS A 112 33.32 15.29 13.47
N THR A 113 33.27 15.78 14.69
CA THR A 113 33.56 17.17 15.07
C THR A 113 34.69 17.22 16.10
N ILE A 114 35.20 18.42 16.36
CA ILE A 114 36.24 18.65 17.38
C ILE A 114 35.77 18.22 18.78
N LEU A 115 34.46 18.25 19.03
CA LEU A 115 33.85 17.93 20.32
C LEU A 115 33.27 16.51 20.40
N GLY A 116 33.48 15.67 19.37
CA GLY A 116 32.95 14.30 19.31
C GLY A 116 32.13 14.05 18.05
N GLU A 117 31.30 13.02 18.08
CA GLU A 117 30.45 12.63 16.94
C GLU A 117 29.07 13.29 17.05
N GLU A 118 28.58 13.87 15.96
CA GLU A 118 27.21 14.35 15.84
C GLU A 118 26.50 13.69 14.66
N LEU A 119 25.17 13.70 14.69
CA LEU A 119 24.36 13.17 13.61
C LEU A 119 23.89 14.32 12.73
N THR A 120 24.06 14.14 11.42
CA THR A 120 23.70 15.14 10.41
C THR A 120 22.77 14.50 9.38
N ALA A 121 21.83 15.27 8.86
CA ALA A 121 20.98 14.85 7.76
C ALA A 121 21.71 15.01 6.41
N GLU A 122 21.78 13.95 5.62
CA GLU A 122 22.34 13.94 4.29
C GLU A 122 21.23 13.71 3.27
N LYS A 123 21.22 14.53 2.21
CA LYS A 123 20.29 14.37 1.09
C LYS A 123 20.84 13.36 0.11
N VAL A 124 20.07 12.31 -0.14
CA VAL A 124 20.39 11.28 -1.13
C VAL A 124 19.35 11.35 -2.25
N PRO A 125 19.74 11.68 -3.49
CA PRO A 125 18.83 11.59 -4.63
C PRO A 125 18.45 10.13 -4.86
N VAL A 126 17.18 9.89 -5.21
CA VAL A 126 16.66 8.55 -5.46
C VAL A 126 15.80 8.52 -6.72
N GLU A 127 15.85 7.41 -7.44
CA GLU A 127 14.91 7.11 -8.50
C GLU A 127 13.68 6.40 -7.90
N LEU A 128 12.47 6.82 -8.29
CA LEU A 128 11.24 6.18 -7.84
C LEU A 128 10.88 5.04 -8.80
N LEU A 129 10.98 3.80 -8.32
CA LEU A 129 10.66 2.61 -9.10
C LEU A 129 9.17 2.27 -9.02
N GLU A 130 8.59 2.31 -7.83
CA GLU A 130 7.18 2.05 -7.60
C GLU A 130 6.69 2.77 -6.33
N LYS A 131 5.42 3.16 -6.32
CA LYS A 131 4.79 3.83 -5.17
C LYS A 131 3.45 3.18 -4.87
N SER A 132 3.23 2.93 -3.58
CA SER A 132 1.95 2.54 -3.01
C SER A 132 1.43 3.62 -2.05
N SER A 133 0.30 3.37 -1.40
CA SER A 133 -0.29 4.26 -0.40
C SER A 133 0.54 4.37 0.89
N SER A 134 1.40 3.38 1.20
CA SER A 134 2.17 3.33 2.45
C SER A 134 3.69 3.18 2.25
N GLN A 135 4.12 2.63 1.12
CA GLN A 135 5.51 2.30 0.81
C GLN A 135 5.91 2.86 -0.57
N ALA A 136 7.19 3.16 -0.74
CA ALA A 136 7.80 3.45 -2.03
C ALA A 136 9.04 2.57 -2.23
N ALA A 137 9.12 1.94 -3.40
CA ALA A 137 10.32 1.30 -3.88
C ALA A 137 11.17 2.34 -4.61
N VAL A 138 12.42 2.46 -4.21
CA VAL A 138 13.34 3.46 -4.75
C VAL A 138 14.69 2.83 -5.08
N GLU A 139 15.52 3.56 -5.82
CA GLU A 139 16.92 3.21 -6.01
C GLU A 139 17.79 4.44 -5.72
N GLY A 140 18.68 4.32 -4.75
CA GLY A 140 19.59 5.39 -4.36
C GLY A 140 20.88 4.87 -3.75
N ALA A 141 21.80 5.79 -3.51
CA ALA A 141 23.11 5.52 -2.92
C ALA A 141 23.03 5.43 -1.37
N PHE A 142 22.11 4.63 -0.83
CA PHE A 142 21.99 4.35 0.60
C PHE A 142 21.83 2.85 0.86
N GLY A 143 22.33 2.39 2.01
CA GLY A 143 22.33 0.98 2.38
C GLY A 143 21.25 0.62 3.41
N ASN A 144 21.07 -0.69 3.65
CA ASN A 144 20.07 -1.18 4.62
C ASN A 144 20.38 -0.80 6.09
N THR A 145 21.61 -0.38 6.38
CA THR A 145 22.03 0.08 7.72
C THR A 145 21.83 1.59 7.90
N ASP A 146 21.54 2.31 6.82
CA ASP A 146 21.34 3.74 6.85
C ASP A 146 19.97 4.08 7.47
N ARG A 147 19.96 5.09 8.34
CA ARG A 147 18.74 5.50 9.05
C ARG A 147 18.05 6.60 8.28
N LEU A 148 16.86 6.33 7.75
CA LEU A 148 16.09 7.28 6.95
C LEU A 148 15.17 8.13 7.84
N ILE A 149 15.11 9.44 7.57
CA ILE A 149 14.23 10.37 8.27
C ILE A 149 12.83 10.29 7.67
N VAL A 150 11.91 9.67 8.40
CA VAL A 150 10.49 9.52 8.00
C VAL A 150 9.56 10.55 8.64
N SER A 151 10.01 11.24 9.69
CA SER A 151 9.27 12.30 10.37
C SER A 151 10.22 13.25 11.08
N SER A 152 9.78 14.48 11.34
CA SER A 152 10.55 15.50 12.07
C SER A 152 9.62 16.49 12.77
N SER A 153 10.06 17.08 13.88
CA SER A 153 9.32 18.11 14.61
C SER A 153 9.39 19.50 13.97
N ARG A 154 10.32 19.68 13.04
CA ARG A 154 10.54 20.89 12.24
C ARG A 154 10.99 20.51 10.84
N ILE A 155 11.06 21.49 9.94
CA ILE A 155 11.66 21.31 8.62
C ILE A 155 13.15 21.00 8.80
N ILE A 156 13.63 19.97 8.08
CA ILE A 156 15.03 19.51 8.10
C ILE A 156 15.55 19.54 6.67
N GLU A 157 16.70 20.16 6.49
CA GLU A 157 17.44 20.24 5.23
C GLU A 157 18.75 19.44 5.29
N ALA A 158 19.42 19.31 4.15
CA ALA A 158 20.74 18.69 4.09
C ALA A 158 21.75 19.51 4.91
N GLY A 159 22.58 18.84 5.71
CA GLY A 159 23.55 19.48 6.60
C GLY A 159 22.99 19.85 7.96
N ASP A 160 21.68 19.72 8.19
CA ASP A 160 21.11 19.98 9.50
C ASP A 160 21.55 18.93 10.51
N ARG A 161 21.96 19.42 11.68
CA ARG A 161 22.21 18.56 12.84
C ARG A 161 20.89 18.01 13.36
N VAL A 162 20.82 16.70 13.49
CA VAL A 162 19.63 15.98 13.95
C VAL A 162 19.93 15.18 15.22
N ARG A 163 18.85 14.83 15.94
CA ARG A 163 18.88 13.88 17.05
C ARG A 163 17.71 12.93 16.87
N LEU A 164 17.90 11.69 17.29
CA LEU A 164 16.86 10.68 17.24
C LEU A 164 15.84 10.99 18.33
N SER A 165 14.56 11.01 17.97
CA SER A 165 13.47 11.16 18.93
C SER A 165 13.19 9.81 19.59
N GLY A 166 13.55 9.68 20.86
CA GLY A 166 13.31 8.46 21.65
C GLY A 166 14.43 7.44 21.49
N GLU A 167 15.23 7.31 22.54
CA GLU A 167 15.70 6.00 23.01
C GLU A 167 14.66 5.49 24.01
#